data_AF-A0A0Q5JXE5-F1
#
_entry.id   AF-A0A0Q5JXE5-F1
#
_cell.length_a   1.000
_cell.length_b   1.000
_cell.length_c   1.000
_cell.angle_alpha   90.00
_cell.angle_beta   90.00
_cell.angle_gamma   90.00
#
_symmetry.space_group_name_H-M   'P 1'
#
loop_
_entity.id
_entity.type
_entity.pdbx_description
1 polymer ?
#
loop_
_entity_poly.entity_id
_entity_poly.type
_entity_poly.pdbx_seq_one_letter_code
_entity_poly.pdbx_strand_id
1 'polypeptide(L)'
;MADPVFSVLTAMITPAVLISGAGTLLLSTSNRLGRSTDRVRTLTARFKLLMGPQGQSEPLAAEEKRLILEQLPRLTRRTRYLHRAMQAFYLSVALLVGTSILIGTQGLSDLNTGPLPVILSVVGASMLAYGALLLSFESTLSSQTTRREMRFLEELGGYYAEQVRQGNRPDSA
;
A
#
# COMPACT_ATOMS: atom_id res chain seq x y z
N MET A 1 -28.42 -8.42 -37.86
CA MET A 1 -27.94 -9.31 -36.78
C MET A 1 -26.50 -8.93 -36.51
N ALA A 2 -26.12 -8.64 -35.28
CA ALA A 2 -24.72 -8.35 -34.98
C ALA A 2 -23.87 -9.61 -35.24
N ASP A 3 -22.70 -9.44 -35.86
CA ASP A 3 -21.81 -10.56 -36.14
C ASP A 3 -21.43 -11.26 -34.82
N PRO A 4 -21.51 -12.60 -34.72
CA PRO A 4 -21.22 -13.34 -33.49
C PRO A 4 -19.85 -13.00 -32.89
N VAL A 5 -18.85 -12.79 -33.74
CA VAL A 5 -17.49 -12.37 -33.37
C VAL A 5 -17.49 -11.00 -32.68
N PHE A 6 -18.27 -10.04 -33.19
CA PHE A 6 -18.36 -8.70 -32.60
C PHE A 6 -18.99 -8.72 -31.20
N SER A 7 -19.99 -9.58 -30.98
CA SER A 7 -20.62 -9.77 -29.67
C SER A 7 -19.64 -10.32 -28.64
N VAL A 8 -18.81 -11.29 -29.03
CA VAL A 8 -17.78 -11.90 -28.15
C VAL A 8 -16.73 -10.86 -27.77
N LEU A 9 -16.18 -10.13 -28.75
CA LEU A 9 -15.19 -9.08 -28.49
C LEU A 9 -15.74 -7.98 -27.58
N THR A 10 -17.00 -7.57 -27.78
CA THR A 10 -17.66 -6.57 -26.93
C THR A 10 -17.82 -7.07 -25.50
N ALA A 11 -18.20 -8.34 -25.30
CA ALA A 11 -18.31 -8.94 -23.97
C ALA A 11 -16.96 -9.01 -23.23
N MET A 12 -15.85 -9.11 -23.95
CA MET A 12 -14.49 -9.13 -23.39
C MET A 12 -13.98 -7.74 -22.96
N ILE A 13 -14.65 -6.64 -23.34
CA ILE A 13 -14.25 -5.28 -22.95
C ILE A 13 -14.34 -5.09 -21.43
N THR A 14 -15.42 -5.55 -20.81
CA THR A 14 -15.64 -5.40 -19.37
C THR A 14 -14.52 -5.99 -18.51
N PRO A 15 -14.15 -7.28 -18.65
CA PRO A 15 -13.01 -7.82 -17.92
C PRO A 15 -11.68 -7.13 -18.29
N ALA A 16 -11.47 -6.73 -19.55
CA ALA A 16 -10.25 -6.04 -19.96
C ALA A 16 -10.06 -4.66 -19.28
N VAL A 17 -11.13 -3.88 -19.15
CA VAL A 17 -11.11 -2.59 -18.44
C VAL A 17 -10.84 -2.78 -16.95
N LEU A 18 -11.47 -3.77 -16.31
CA LEU A 18 -11.24 -4.08 -14.90
C LEU A 18 -9.80 -4.56 -14.65
N ILE A 19 -9.23 -5.40 -15.53
CA ILE A 19 -7.82 -5.82 -15.47
C ILE A 19 -6.90 -4.61 -15.55
N SER A 20 -7.19 -3.65 -16.43
CA SER A 20 -6.38 -2.43 -16.58
C SER A 20 -6.40 -1.56 -15.32
N GLY A 21 -7.57 -1.40 -14.70
CA GLY A 21 -7.72 -0.74 -13.40
C GLY A 21 -6.96 -1.47 -12.28
N ALA A 22 -7.11 -2.80 -12.19
CA ALA A 22 -6.37 -3.62 -11.23
C ALA A 22 -4.86 -3.52 -11.42
N GLY A 23 -4.37 -3.52 -12.66
CA GLY A 23 -2.95 -3.37 -12.99
C GLY A 23 -2.38 -2.03 -12.51
N THR A 24 -3.14 -0.94 -12.68
CA THR A 24 -2.75 0.39 -12.19
C THR A 24 -2.64 0.42 -10.67
N LEU A 25 -3.64 -0.13 -9.97
CA LEU A 25 -3.62 -0.23 -8.51
C LEU A 25 -2.49 -1.11 -8.00
N LEU A 26 -2.22 -2.22 -8.69
CA LEU A 26 -1.16 -3.17 -8.36
C LEU A 26 0.22 -2.53 -8.52
N LEU A 27 0.47 -1.81 -9.63
CA LEU A 27 1.72 -1.08 -9.85
C LEU A 27 1.94 0.01 -8.79
N SER A 28 0.91 0.81 -8.52
CA SER A 28 0.95 1.83 -7.46
C SER A 28 1.26 1.21 -6.10
N THR A 29 0.60 0.09 -5.77
CA THR A 29 0.79 -0.62 -4.49
C THR A 29 2.18 -1.23 -4.37
N SER A 30 2.69 -1.83 -5.45
CA SER A 30 4.04 -2.39 -5.53
C SER A 30 5.09 -1.29 -5.25
N ASN A 31 4.95 -0.13 -5.88
CA ASN A 31 5.83 1.02 -5.63
C ASN A 31 5.75 1.53 -4.19
N ARG A 32 4.56 1.50 -3.56
CA ARG A 32 4.39 1.86 -2.13
C ARG A 32 5.06 0.83 -1.22
N LEU A 33 4.96 -0.46 -1.55
CA LEU A 33 5.55 -1.56 -0.78
C LEU A 33 7.07 -1.54 -0.86
N GLY A 34 7.63 -1.28 -2.04
CA GLY A 34 9.07 -1.10 -2.25
C GLY A 34 9.63 -0.02 -1.34
N ARG A 35 9.05 1.19 -1.39
CA ARG A 35 9.43 2.31 -0.51
C ARG A 35 9.34 1.97 0.98
N SER A 36 8.29 1.25 1.39
CA SER A 36 8.16 0.82 2.80
C SER A 36 9.23 -0.19 3.20
N THR A 37 9.60 -1.10 2.30
CA THR A 37 10.64 -2.11 2.53
C THR A 37 12.03 -1.47 2.58
N ASP A 38 12.30 -0.53 1.67
CA ASP A 38 13.55 0.23 1.66
C ASP A 38 13.70 1.06 2.94
N ARG A 39 12.62 1.67 3.44
CA ARG A 39 12.63 2.36 4.74
C ARG A 39 12.97 1.43 5.90
N VAL A 40 12.43 0.20 5.93
CA VAL A 40 12.81 -0.80 6.95
C VAL A 40 14.29 -1.15 6.86
N ARG A 41 14.82 -1.32 5.64
CA ARG A 41 16.25 -1.59 5.41
C ARG A 41 17.13 -0.44 5.91
N THR A 42 16.77 0.81 5.61
CA THR A 42 17.48 2.00 6.11
C THR A 42 17.46 2.08 7.64
N LEU A 43 16.31 1.90 8.26
CA LEU A 43 16.17 1.89 9.73
C LEU A 43 17.01 0.77 10.36
N THR A 44 17.02 -0.41 9.75
CA THR A 44 17.83 -1.55 10.20
C THR A 44 19.32 -1.25 10.09
N ALA A 45 19.77 -0.64 8.99
CA ALA A 45 21.15 -0.23 8.82
C ALA A 45 21.58 0.81 9.87
N ARG A 46 20.75 1.84 10.11
CA ARG A 46 21.01 2.84 11.15
C ARG A 46 21.03 2.23 12.55
N PHE A 47 20.10 1.33 12.86
CA PHE A 47 20.10 0.60 14.14
C PHE A 47 21.39 -0.19 14.35
N LYS A 48 21.89 -0.89 13.32
CA LYS A 48 23.16 -1.62 13.39
C LYS A 48 24.35 -0.68 13.64
N LEU A 49 24.38 0.49 13.02
CA LEU A 49 25.42 1.50 13.25
C LEU A 49 25.40 2.00 14.70
N LEU A 50 24.21 2.30 15.24
CA LEU A 50 24.03 2.75 16.63
C LEU A 50 24.39 1.68 17.68
N MET A 51 24.36 0.40 17.31
CA MET A 51 24.81 -0.71 18.16
C MET A 51 26.32 -0.92 18.12
N GLY A 52 27.01 -0.39 17.10
CA GLY A 52 28.46 -0.50 16.95
C GLY A 52 29.26 0.38 17.95
N PRO A 53 30.57 0.14 18.11
CA PRO A 53 31.41 0.83 19.09
C PRO A 53 31.44 2.36 18.90
N GLN A 54 31.39 2.82 17.65
CA GLN A 54 31.37 4.25 17.30
C GLN A 54 30.00 4.90 17.54
N GLY A 55 28.91 4.14 17.35
CA GLY A 55 27.54 4.64 17.53
C GLY A 55 27.08 4.72 18.99
N GLN A 56 27.74 4.01 19.91
CA GLN A 56 27.45 4.13 21.35
C GLN A 56 27.96 5.45 21.94
N SER A 57 28.95 6.07 21.31
CA SER A 57 29.53 7.35 21.71
C SER A 57 28.79 8.55 21.10
N GLU A 58 27.80 8.33 20.21
CA GLU A 58 26.99 9.42 19.68
C GLU A 58 26.07 9.99 20.77
N PRO A 59 25.98 11.33 20.92
CA PRO A 59 24.99 11.94 21.78
C PRO A 59 23.59 11.53 21.29
N LEU A 60 22.69 11.17 22.22
CA LEU A 60 21.31 10.75 21.95
C LEU A 60 21.14 9.37 21.27
N ALA A 61 22.19 8.54 21.16
CA ALA A 61 22.11 7.21 20.55
C ALA A 61 21.01 6.30 21.17
N ALA A 62 20.76 6.43 22.48
CA ALA A 62 19.69 5.68 23.16
C ALA A 62 18.28 6.12 22.74
N GLU A 63 18.09 7.42 22.51
CA GLU A 63 16.81 8.00 22.11
C GLU A 63 16.52 7.68 20.64
N GLU A 64 17.52 7.79 19.76
CA GLU A 64 17.36 7.40 18.35
C GLU A 64 17.02 5.90 18.20
N LYS A 65 17.66 5.02 18.99
CA LYS A 65 17.30 3.60 19.05
C LYS A 65 15.83 3.40 19.43
N ARG A 66 15.34 4.12 20.45
CA ARG A 66 13.93 4.04 20.87
C ARG A 66 12.99 4.46 19.74
N LEU A 67 13.29 5.57 19.08
CA LEU A 67 12.49 6.06 17.94
C LEU A 67 12.46 5.06 16.77
N ILE A 68 13.58 4.41 16.45
CA ILE A 68 13.63 3.38 15.41
C ILE A 68 12.72 2.19 15.80
N LEU A 69 12.81 1.72 17.04
CA LEU A 69 12.01 0.60 17.54
C LEU A 69 10.51 0.92 17.57
N GLU A 70 10.13 2.16 17.88
CA GLU A 70 8.73 2.62 17.86
C GLU A 70 8.15 2.70 16.44
N GLN A 71 8.97 2.98 15.43
CA GLN A 71 8.54 3.08 14.03
C GLN A 71 8.31 1.70 13.37
N LEU A 72 9.11 0.68 13.73
CA LEU A 72 9.07 -0.64 13.09
C LEU A 72 7.68 -1.32 13.10
N PRO A 73 6.93 -1.39 14.22
CA PRO A 73 5.60 -1.99 14.24
C PRO A 73 4.62 -1.35 13.25
N ARG A 74 4.73 -0.03 13.05
CA ARG A 74 3.87 0.74 12.15
C ARG A 74 4.18 0.41 10.69
N LEU A 75 5.47 0.32 10.35
CA LEU A 75 5.90 -0.09 9.02
C LEU A 75 5.48 -1.54 8.72
N THR A 76 5.66 -2.47 9.68
CA THR A 76 5.25 -3.87 9.52
C THR A 76 3.74 -4.01 9.33
N ARG A 77 2.95 -3.25 10.10
CA ARG A 77 1.49 -3.26 9.93
C ARG A 77 1.09 -2.73 8.56
N ARG A 78 1.73 -1.66 8.09
CA ARG A 78 1.51 -1.08 6.77
C ARG A 78 1.84 -2.07 5.66
N THR A 79 3.03 -2.67 5.67
CA THR A 79 3.44 -3.64 4.62
C THR A 79 2.49 -4.83 4.55
N ARG A 80 1.95 -5.29 5.69
CA ARG A 80 0.95 -6.37 5.72
C ARG A 80 -0.36 -6.01 4.99
N TYR A 81 -0.86 -4.79 5.14
CA TYR A 81 -2.05 -4.32 4.41
C TYR A 81 -1.78 -4.22 2.91
N LEU A 82 -0.64 -3.66 2.51
CA LEU A 82 -0.24 -3.55 1.10
C LEU A 82 -0.11 -4.94 0.45
N HIS A 83 0.50 -5.89 1.16
CA HIS A 83 0.67 -7.25 0.64
C HIS A 83 -0.68 -7.97 0.45
N ARG A 84 -1.58 -7.85 1.43
CA ARG A 84 -2.95 -8.40 1.32
C ARG A 84 -3.75 -7.77 0.18
N ALA A 85 -3.58 -6.47 -0.06
CA ALA A 85 -4.23 -5.79 -1.18
C ALA A 85 -3.68 -6.30 -2.53
N MET A 86 -2.35 -6.44 -2.64
CA MET A 86 -1.71 -7.04 -3.82
C MET A 86 -2.23 -8.45 -4.09
N GLN A 87 -2.34 -9.30 -3.08
CA GLN A 87 -2.89 -10.66 -3.22
C GLN A 87 -4.32 -10.64 -3.77
N ALA A 88 -5.18 -9.75 -3.25
CA ALA A 88 -6.54 -9.59 -3.74
C ALA A 88 -6.57 -9.12 -5.21
N PHE A 89 -5.69 -8.21 -5.61
CA PHE A 89 -5.58 -7.76 -7.01
C PHE A 89 -5.07 -8.85 -7.93
N TYR A 90 -4.06 -9.63 -7.53
CA TYR A 90 -3.59 -10.78 -8.32
C TYR A 90 -4.71 -11.80 -8.53
N LEU A 91 -5.48 -12.10 -7.48
CA LEU A 91 -6.64 -12.99 -7.59
C LEU A 91 -7.72 -12.41 -8.50
N SER A 92 -8.05 -11.13 -8.36
CA SER A 92 -8.99 -10.43 -9.23
C SER A 92 -8.58 -10.53 -10.71
N VAL A 93 -7.32 -10.22 -11.03
CA VAL A 93 -6.79 -10.30 -12.39
C VAL A 93 -6.88 -11.73 -12.92
N ALA A 94 -6.51 -12.74 -12.12
CA ALA A 94 -6.59 -14.14 -12.54
C ALA A 94 -8.03 -14.55 -12.89
N LEU A 95 -9.02 -14.18 -12.07
CA LEU A 95 -10.43 -14.48 -12.30
C LEU A 95 -10.98 -13.74 -13.53
N LEU A 96 -10.61 -12.48 -13.72
CA LEU A 96 -11.05 -11.68 -14.87
C LEU A 96 -10.40 -12.15 -16.19
N VAL A 97 -9.13 -12.54 -16.16
CA VAL A 97 -8.48 -13.18 -17.32
C VAL A 97 -9.15 -14.52 -17.63
N GLY A 98 -9.43 -15.35 -16.63
CA GLY A 98 -10.21 -16.58 -16.79
C GLY A 98 -11.59 -16.32 -17.39
N THR A 99 -12.25 -15.23 -16.99
CA THR A 99 -13.55 -14.80 -17.56
C THR A 99 -13.41 -14.49 -19.04
N SER A 100 -12.40 -13.70 -19.44
CA SER A 100 -12.14 -13.39 -20.85
C SER A 100 -11.86 -14.63 -21.67
N ILE A 101 -11.09 -15.59 -21.14
CA ILE A 101 -10.82 -16.87 -21.82
C ILE A 101 -12.12 -17.64 -22.01
N LEU A 102 -12.96 -17.76 -20.97
CA LEU A 102 -14.25 -18.44 -21.06
C LEU A 102 -15.17 -17.82 -22.12
N ILE A 103 -15.33 -16.50 -22.13
CA ILE A 103 -16.12 -15.78 -23.13
C ILE A 103 -15.58 -16.05 -24.54
N GLY A 104 -14.25 -15.99 -24.70
CA GLY A 104 -13.60 -16.33 -25.97
C GLY A 104 -13.89 -17.76 -26.41
N THR A 105 -13.72 -18.74 -25.52
CA THR A 105 -13.97 -20.16 -25.85
C THR A 105 -15.42 -20.44 -26.24
N GLN A 106 -16.41 -19.79 -25.61
CA GLN A 106 -17.82 -19.88 -26.01
C GLN A 106 -18.06 -19.27 -27.40
N GLY A 107 -17.26 -18.29 -27.80
CA GLY A 107 -17.34 -17.67 -29.12
C GLY A 107 -16.74 -18.50 -30.25
N LEU A 108 -15.77 -19.39 -29.93
CA LEU A 108 -15.09 -20.24 -30.90
C LEU A 108 -15.63 -21.68 -30.96
N SER A 109 -16.45 -22.10 -30.01
CA SER A 109 -16.91 -23.49 -29.88
C SER A 109 -18.36 -23.55 -29.44
N ASP A 110 -19.06 -24.65 -29.74
CA ASP A 110 -20.44 -24.90 -29.27
C ASP A 110 -20.54 -25.23 -27.77
N LEU A 111 -19.46 -24.99 -27.02
CA LEU A 111 -19.37 -25.25 -25.59
C LEU A 111 -20.20 -24.21 -24.82
N ASN A 112 -21.31 -24.65 -24.25
CA ASN A 112 -22.09 -23.82 -23.34
C ASN A 112 -21.50 -23.87 -21.92
N THR A 113 -20.67 -22.89 -21.55
CA THR A 113 -20.15 -22.76 -20.18
C THR A 113 -21.18 -22.18 -19.19
N GLY A 114 -22.42 -21.93 -19.63
CA GLY A 114 -23.52 -21.49 -18.78
C GLY A 114 -23.24 -20.16 -18.07
N PRO A 115 -23.61 -20.00 -16.79
CA PRO A 115 -23.41 -18.75 -16.04
C PRO A 115 -21.98 -18.57 -15.51
N LEU A 116 -21.06 -19.49 -15.83
CA LEU A 116 -19.71 -19.52 -15.26
C LEU A 116 -18.90 -18.24 -15.51
N PRO A 117 -18.89 -17.63 -16.73
CA PRO A 117 -18.18 -16.37 -16.95
C PRO A 117 -18.74 -15.24 -16.10
N VAL A 118 -20.06 -15.19 -15.92
CA VAL A 118 -20.73 -14.17 -15.10
C VAL A 118 -20.33 -14.31 -13.64
N ILE A 119 -20.40 -15.52 -13.08
CA ILE A 119 -19.99 -15.80 -11.68
C ILE A 119 -18.52 -15.41 -11.49
N LEU A 120 -17.65 -15.83 -12.39
CA LEU A 120 -16.21 -15.56 -12.30
C LEU A 120 -15.91 -14.05 -12.37
N SER A 121 -16.62 -13.33 -13.24
CA SER A 121 -16.50 -11.87 -13.36
C SER A 121 -16.92 -11.14 -12.09
N VAL A 122 -18.02 -11.57 -11.46
CA VAL A 122 -18.53 -10.96 -10.21
C VAL A 122 -17.57 -11.22 -9.06
N VAL A 123 -17.05 -12.45 -8.93
CA VAL A 123 -16.04 -12.77 -7.91
C VAL A 123 -14.75 -11.99 -8.15
N GLY A 124 -14.30 -11.89 -9.41
CA GLY A 124 -13.12 -11.10 -9.81
C GLY A 124 -13.27 -9.61 -9.48
N ALA A 125 -14.40 -9.01 -9.82
CA ALA A 125 -14.71 -7.61 -9.50
C ALA A 125 -14.83 -7.39 -7.98
N SER A 126 -15.40 -8.34 -7.25
CA SER A 126 -15.51 -8.28 -5.79
C SER A 126 -14.13 -8.31 -5.12
N MET A 127 -13.21 -9.13 -5.61
CA MET A 127 -11.81 -9.15 -5.14
C MET A 127 -11.08 -7.84 -5.45
N LEU A 128 -11.35 -7.23 -6.62
CA LEU A 128 -10.82 -5.91 -6.97
C LEU A 128 -11.29 -4.86 -5.96
N ALA A 129 -12.61 -4.81 -5.72
CA ALA A 129 -13.22 -3.88 -4.77
C ALA A 129 -12.68 -4.08 -3.35
N TYR A 130 -12.56 -5.34 -2.90
CA TYR A 130 -11.98 -5.67 -1.60
C TYR A 130 -10.54 -5.16 -1.46
N GLY A 131 -9.68 -5.41 -2.46
CA GLY A 131 -8.31 -4.89 -2.46
C GLY A 131 -8.23 -3.37 -2.42
N ALA A 132 -9.10 -2.69 -3.19
CA ALA A 132 -9.18 -1.23 -3.23
C ALA A 132 -9.66 -0.65 -1.88
N LEU A 133 -10.66 -1.26 -1.25
CA LEU A 133 -11.12 -0.89 0.09
C LEU A 133 -10.01 -1.07 1.13
N LEU A 134 -9.26 -2.17 1.07
CA LEU A 134 -8.15 -2.41 1.99
C LEU A 134 -7.07 -1.31 1.90
N LEU A 135 -6.76 -0.85 0.69
CA LEU A 135 -5.88 0.30 0.49
C LEU A 135 -6.48 1.60 1.02
N SER A 136 -7.78 1.83 0.81
CA SER A 136 -8.47 3.01 1.31
C SER A 136 -8.43 3.09 2.85
N PHE A 137 -8.65 1.95 3.51
CA PHE A 137 -8.54 1.85 4.96
C PHE A 137 -7.11 2.06 5.46
N GLU A 138 -6.09 1.47 4.81
CA GLU A 138 -4.69 1.71 5.17
C GLU A 138 -4.29 3.17 4.97
N SER A 139 -4.70 3.80 3.87
CA SER A 139 -4.43 5.22 3.58
C SER A 139 -5.06 6.15 4.63
N THR A 140 -6.33 5.90 4.99
CA THR A 140 -7.04 6.70 5.98
C THR A 140 -6.42 6.55 7.38
N LEU A 141 -6.12 5.31 7.79
CA LEU A 141 -5.53 5.06 9.11
C LEU A 141 -4.09 5.58 9.23
N SER A 142 -3.31 5.48 8.15
CA SER A 142 -1.97 6.05 8.07
C SER A 142 -2.01 7.58 8.18
N SER A 143 -2.93 8.23 7.45
CA SER A 143 -3.02 9.70 7.47
C SER A 143 -3.47 10.26 8.81
N GLN A 144 -4.39 9.59 9.52
CA GLN A 144 -4.80 9.99 10.87
C GLN A 144 -3.66 9.88 11.89
N THR A 145 -2.83 8.82 11.80
CA THR A 145 -1.69 8.62 12.70
C THR A 145 -0.58 9.64 12.44
N THR A 146 -0.22 9.86 11.18
CA THR A 146 0.80 10.86 10.80
C THR A 146 0.39 12.28 11.18
N ARG A 147 -0.90 12.64 11.07
CA ARG A 147 -1.40 13.95 11.55
C ARG A 147 -1.35 14.13 13.06
N ARG A 148 -1.33 13.05 13.84
CA ARG A 148 -1.11 13.12 15.30
C ARG A 148 0.37 13.31 15.61
N GLU A 149 1.26 12.59 14.91
CA GLU A 149 2.70 12.76 15.07
C GLU A 149 3.19 14.15 14.67
N MET A 150 2.68 14.71 13.56
CA MET A 150 3.05 16.06 13.13
C MET A 150 2.65 17.11 14.17
N ARG A 151 1.44 17.01 14.74
CA ARG A 151 1.00 17.92 15.82
C ARG A 151 1.86 17.78 17.08
N PHE A 152 2.21 16.56 17.45
CA PHE A 152 3.11 16.34 18.59
C PHE A 152 4.50 16.93 18.34
N LEU A 153 5.05 16.80 17.12
CA LEU A 153 6.33 17.41 16.75
C LEU A 153 6.27 18.94 16.68
N GLU A 154 5.15 19.52 16.24
CA GLU A 154 4.92 20.97 16.28
C GLU A 154 4.89 21.48 17.73
N GLU A 155 4.17 20.80 18.62
CA GLU A 155 4.13 21.11 20.05
C GLU A 155 5.52 21.00 20.69
N LEU A 156 6.25 19.91 20.40
CA LEU A 156 7.60 19.69 20.91
C LEU A 156 8.58 20.75 20.37
N GLY A 157 8.47 21.11 19.09
CA GLY A 157 9.25 22.18 18.47
C GLY A 157 8.98 23.55 19.11
N GLY A 158 7.72 23.85 19.45
CA GLY A 158 7.35 25.05 20.20
C GLY A 158 8.01 25.10 21.58
N TYR A 159 7.96 23.99 22.33
CA TYR A 159 8.58 23.88 23.65
C TYR A 159 10.10 24.10 23.62
N TYR A 160 10.82 23.49 22.67
CA TYR A 160 12.26 23.70 22.54
C TYR A 160 12.63 25.09 22.01
N ALA A 161 11.83 25.66 21.10
CA ALA A 161 12.03 27.03 20.62
C ALA A 161 11.88 28.06 21.76
N GLU A 162 10.96 27.83 22.69
CA GLU A 162 10.81 28.65 23.89
C GLU A 162 11.99 28.49 24.85
N GLN A 163 12.50 27.28 25.07
CA GLN A 163 13.69 27.05 25.91
C GLN A 163 14.96 27.71 25.34
N VAL A 164 15.20 27.63 24.03
CA VAL A 164 16.33 28.32 23.39
C VAL A 164 16.19 29.84 23.51
N ARG A 165 14.97 30.38 23.39
CA ARG A 165 14.70 31.81 23.56
C ARG A 165 14.88 32.28 25.01
N GLN A 166 14.60 31.43 25.99
CA GLN A 166 14.83 31.72 27.41
C GLN A 166 16.30 31.56 27.82
N GLY A 167 17.01 30.57 27.27
CA GLY A 167 18.45 30.36 27.49
C GLY A 167 19.36 31.37 26.79
N ASN A 168 18.84 32.12 25.80
CA ASN A 168 19.54 33.20 25.11
C ASN A 168 19.18 34.60 25.66
N ARG A 169 18.56 34.70 26.84
CA ARG A 169 18.50 35.97 27.57
C ARG A 169 19.88 36.20 28.18
N PRO A 170 20.69 37.18 27.72
CA PRO A 170 21.81 37.63 28.51
C PRO A 170 21.22 38.13 29.84
N ASP A 171 21.75 37.65 30.96
CA ASP A 171 21.50 38.22 32.27
C ASP A 171 21.93 39.69 32.23
N SER A 172 20.99 40.55 31.85
CA SER A 172 21.07 41.99 31.99
C SER A 172 20.43 42.34 33.31
N ALA A 173 21.22 42.28 34.38
CA ALA A 173 21.09 43.10 35.58
C ALA A 173 22.38 42.99 36.40
#